data_AF-A0A220ILN0-F1
#
_entry.id   AF-A0A220ILN0-F1
#
_cell.length_a   1.000
_cell.length_b   1.000
_cell.length_c   1.000
_cell.angle_alpha   90.00
_cell.angle_beta   90.00
_cell.angle_gamma   90.00
#
_symmetry.space_group_name_H-M   'P 1'
#
loop_
_entity.id
_entity.type
_entity.pdbx_description
1 polymer ?
#
loop_
_entity_poly.entity_id
_entity_poly.type
_entity_poly.pdbx_seq_one_letter_code
_entity_poly.pdbx_strand_id
1 'polypeptide(L)' 'MGKDTIADLLTSIRNADMNKKGTVRVVSTNITENIVKILLREGFIESVRKHQE' A
#
# COMPACT_ATOMS: atom_id res chain seq x y z
N MET A 1 2.18 -2.77 -18.42
CA MET A 1 2.23 -2.91 -16.94
C MET A 1 3.65 -2.57 -16.53
N GLY A 2 3.89 -1.31 -16.16
CA GLY A 2 5.23 -0.73 -16.10
C GLY A 2 6.04 -1.25 -14.91
N LYS A 3 7.37 -1.26 -15.04
CA LYS A 3 8.34 -1.69 -14.00
C LYS A 3 8.32 -0.86 -12.70
N ASP A 4 7.36 0.04 -12.53
CA ASP A 4 7.34 1.00 -11.43
C ASP A 4 6.43 0.53 -10.29
N THR A 5 7.06 -0.17 -9.34
CA THR A 5 6.40 -0.68 -8.14
C THR A 5 5.85 0.42 -7.23
N ILE A 6 6.35 1.67 -7.31
CA ILE A 6 5.85 2.79 -6.51
C ILE A 6 4.55 3.32 -7.13
N ALA A 7 4.53 3.50 -8.45
CA ALA A 7 3.31 3.92 -9.16
C ALA A 7 2.17 2.93 -8.96
N ASP A 8 2.47 1.63 -9.00
CA ASP A 8 1.48 0.56 -8.77
C ASP A 8 0.94 0.57 -7.33
N LEU A 9 1.80 0.81 -6.34
CA LEU A 9 1.40 0.94 -4.93
C LEU A 9 0.42 2.10 -4.74
N LEU A 10 0.78 3.30 -5.20
CA LEU A 10 -0.04 4.50 -5.04
C LEU A 10 -1.37 4.36 -5.79
N THR A 11 -1.34 3.79 -6.98
CA THR A 11 -2.55 3.49 -7.76
C THR A 11 -3.48 2.52 -7.03
N SER A 12 -2.92 1.48 -6.39
CA SER A 12 -3.70 0.51 -5.62
C SER A 12 -4.38 1.13 -4.40
N ILE A 13 -3.66 2.00 -3.67
CA ILE A 13 -4.21 2.73 -2.52
C ILE A 13 -5.34 3.66 -2.97
N ARG A 14 -5.11 4.47 -4.00
CA ARG A 14 -6.12 5.36 -4.58
C ARG A 14 -7.37 4.60 -5.00
N ASN A 15 -7.20 3.46 -5.69
CA ASN A 15 -8.33 2.66 -6.13
C ASN A 15 -9.11 2.05 -4.97
N ALA A 16 -8.43 1.59 -3.91
CA ALA A 16 -9.11 1.10 -2.72
C ALA A 16 -9.95 2.19 -2.06
N ASP A 17 -9.40 3.39 -1.90
CA ASP A 17 -10.10 4.55 -1.34
C ASP A 17 -11.32 4.97 -2.20
N MET A 18 -11.13 5.15 -3.52
CA MET A 18 -12.23 5.51 -4.43
C MET A 18 -13.35 4.46 -4.43
N ASN A 19 -13.03 3.18 -4.25
CA ASN A 19 -14.01 2.10 -4.17
C ASN A 19 -14.50 1.82 -2.75
N LYS A 20 -14.15 2.67 -1.76
CA LYS A 20 -14.50 2.52 -0.34
C LYS A 20 -14.11 1.16 0.24
N LYS A 21 -13.01 0.58 -0.23
CA LYS A 21 -12.44 -0.65 0.31
C LYS A 21 -11.56 -0.33 1.51
N GLY A 22 -11.85 -0.93 2.66
CA GLY A 22 -11.07 -0.73 3.89
C GLY A 22 -9.69 -1.40 3.89
N THR A 23 -9.38 -2.26 2.91
CA THR A 23 -8.09 -2.94 2.82
C THR A 23 -7.65 -3.14 1.37
N VAL A 24 -6.34 -3.13 1.14
CA VAL A 24 -5.73 -3.43 -0.16
C VAL A 24 -4.50 -4.31 0.04
N ARG A 25 -4.28 -5.27 -0.87
CA ARG A 25 -3.06 -6.09 -0.91
C ARG A 25 -2.12 -5.53 -1.96
N VAL A 26 -0.85 -5.43 -1.62
CA VAL A 26 0.22 -4.95 -2.49
C VAL A 26 1.43 -5.88 -2.39
N VAL A 27 2.31 -5.84 -3.38
CA VAL A 27 3.53 -6.66 -3.40
C VAL A 27 4.45 -6.24 -2.25
N SER A 28 4.97 -7.22 -1.50
CA SER A 28 5.92 -6.95 -0.41
C SER A 28 7.32 -6.75 -0.98
N THR A 29 7.75 -5.49 -1.05
CA THR A 29 9.14 -5.12 -1.34
C THR A 29 9.69 -4.24 -0.23
N ASN A 30 11.01 -4.14 -0.09
CA ASN A 30 11.63 -3.24 0.90
C ASN A 30 11.18 -1.78 0.72
N ILE A 31 10.99 -1.33 -0.52
CA ILE A 31 10.52 0.03 -0.83
C ILE A 31 9.07 0.20 -0.39
N THR A 32 8.20 -0.75 -0.76
CA THR A 32 6.78 -0.74 -0.35
C THR A 32 6.65 -0.73 1.17
N GLU A 33 7.42 -1.56 1.87
CA GLU A 33 7.44 -1.63 3.34
C GLU A 33 7.85 -0.29 3.97
N ASN A 34 8.84 0.40 3.42
CA ASN A 34 9.25 1.71 3.93
C ASN A 34 8.20 2.80 3.66
N ILE A 35 7.57 2.81 2.49
CA ILE A 35 6.51 3.77 2.16
C ILE A 35 5.30 3.58 3.09
N VAL A 36 4.82 2.34 3.27
CA VAL A 36 3.64 2.10 4.13
C VAL A 36 3.93 2.38 5.60
N LYS A 37 5.18 2.22 6.07
CA LYS A 37 5.59 2.65 7.42
C LYS A 37 5.50 4.17 7.59
N ILE A 38 5.90 4.94 6.58
CA ILE A 38 5.74 6.40 6.59
C ILE A 38 4.26 6.75 6.63
N LEU A 39 3.44 6.16 5.76
CA LEU A 39 1.99 6.41 5.74
C LEU A 39 1.32 6.08 7.08
N LEU A 40 1.74 5.00 7.74
CA LEU A 40 1.26 4.62 9.06
C LEU A 40 1.68 5.64 10.13
N ARG A 41 2.95 6.08 10.11
CA ARG A 41 3.48 7.06 11.07
C ARG A 41 2.79 8.42 10.96
N GLU A 42 2.48 8.85 9.75
CA GLU A 42 1.78 10.11 9.47
C GLU A 42 0.25 9.99 9.69
N GLY A 43 -0.27 8.79 9.97
CA GLY A 43 -1.69 8.57 10.25
C GLY A 43 -2.59 8.49 9.00
N PHE A 44 -2.02 8.33 7.81
CA PHE A 44 -2.80 8.16 6.57
C PHE A 44 -3.44 6.78 6.44
N ILE A 45 -2.89 5.78 7.13
CA ILE A 45 -3.43 4.41 7.18
C ILE A 45 -3.42 3.91 8.62
N GLU A 46 -4.40 3.06 8.95
CA GLU A 46 -4.59 2.59 10.34
C GLU A 46 -3.66 1.43 10.72
N SER A 47 -3.36 0.53 9.78
CA SER A 47 -2.52 -0.65 10.05
C SER A 47 -1.88 -1.24 8.80
N VAL A 48 -0.78 -1.96 8.99
CA VAL A 48 -0.07 -2.74 7.96
C VAL A 48 0.30 -4.09 8.54
N ARG A 49 0.11 -5.16 7.75
CA ARG A 49 0.56 -6.51 8.11
C ARG A 49 1.14 -7.22 6.88
N LYS A 50 2.15 -8.07 7.09
CA LYS A 50 2.59 -9.00 6.05
C LYS A 50 1.55 -10.10 5.92
N HIS A 51 1.16 -10.41 4.68
CA HIS A 51 0.32 -11.57 4.42
C HIS A 51 1.20 -12.81 4.43
N GLN A 52 0.86 -13.78 5.28
CA GLN A 52 1.37 -15.15 5.24
C GLN A 52 0.20 -16.05 4.79
N GLU A 53 0.49 -17.05 3.97
CA GLU A 53 -0.46 -18.08 3.54
C GLU A 53 -0.67 -19.14 4.64
#